data_AF-A0A8X6XJG3-F1
#
_entry.id   AF-A0A8X6XJG3-F1
#
_cell.length_a   1.000
_cell.length_b   1.000
_cell.length_c   1.000
_cell.angle_alpha   90.00
_cell.angle_beta   90.00
_cell.angle_gamma   90.00
#
_symmetry.space_group_name_H-M   'P 1'
#
loop_
_entity.id
_entity.type
_entity.pdbx_description
1 polymer ?
#
loop_
_entity_poly.entity_id
_entity_poly.type
_entity_poly.pdbx_seq_one_letter_code
_entity_poly.pdbx_strand_id
1 'polypeptide(L)' 'TFTTLINHSGFHFPFFPPPERHDFHHLKFHQSYGALGFLDYLHGTEAEFKKSESYRRNCWSFSLVPVKDLYPSDPKK' A
#
# COMPACT_ATOMS: atom_id res chain seq x y z
N THR A 1 1.15 -3.92 -18.52
CA THR A 1 -0.19 -4.45 -18.83
C THR A 1 -0.98 -4.82 -17.58
N PHE A 2 -0.42 -5.57 -16.61
CA PHE A 2 -1.08 -5.83 -15.30
C PHE A 2 -0.61 -4.92 -14.15
N THR A 3 0.68 -4.55 -14.11
CA THR A 3 1.25 -3.65 -13.09
C THR A 3 0.60 -2.27 -13.06
N THR A 4 0.34 -1.68 -14.23
CA THR A 4 -0.36 -0.39 -14.36
C THR A 4 -1.78 -0.47 -13.81
N LEU A 5 -2.47 -1.59 -14.03
CA LEU A 5 -3.82 -1.80 -13.51
C LEU A 5 -3.80 -1.85 -11.97
N ILE A 6 -2.88 -2.61 -11.37
CA ILE A 6 -2.76 -2.72 -9.91
C ILE A 6 -2.41 -1.37 -9.28
N ASN A 7 -1.49 -0.60 -9.87
CA ASN A 7 -1.06 0.68 -9.31
C ASN A 7 -2.08 1.82 -9.50
N HIS A 8 -3.02 1.72 -10.44
CA HIS A 8 -3.88 2.87 -10.79
C HIS A 8 -5.38 2.59 -10.78
N SER A 9 -5.82 1.34 -10.60
CA SER A 9 -7.26 1.01 -10.54
C SER A 9 -7.84 1.07 -9.13
N GLY A 10 -7.00 1.04 -8.09
CA GLY A 10 -7.46 0.94 -6.69
C GLY A 10 -7.96 -0.44 -6.28
N PHE A 11 -7.88 -1.43 -7.18
CA PHE A 11 -8.16 -2.84 -6.88
C PHE A 11 -6.88 -3.57 -6.50
N HIS A 12 -6.96 -4.37 -5.44
CA HIS A 12 -5.89 -5.29 -5.08
C HIS A 12 -6.26 -6.66 -5.64
N PHE A 13 -5.34 -7.24 -6.41
CA PHE A 13 -5.52 -8.58 -6.95
C PHE A 13 -4.80 -9.60 -6.08
N PRO A 14 -5.35 -10.82 -5.94
CA PRO A 14 -4.66 -11.88 -5.23
C PRO A 14 -3.37 -12.24 -5.94
N PHE A 15 -2.33 -12.54 -5.17
CA PHE A 15 -0.98 -12.92 -5.63
C PHE A 15 -0.15 -11.81 -6.29
N PHE A 16 -0.63 -10.56 -6.30
CA PHE A 16 0.13 -9.41 -6.79
C PHE A 16 0.50 -8.46 -5.65
N PRO A 17 1.69 -7.84 -5.66
CA PRO A 17 2.08 -6.90 -4.61
C PRO A 17 1.10 -5.71 -4.56
N PRO A 18 0.58 -5.35 -3.38
CA PRO A 18 -0.31 -4.21 -3.23
C PRO A 18 0.41 -2.89 -3.52
N PRO A 19 -0.28 -1.91 -4.14
CA PRO A 19 0.33 -0.62 -4.51
C PRO A 19 0.56 0.31 -3.31
N GLU A 20 -0.09 0.08 -2.17
CA GLU A 20 -0.12 0.99 -1.02
C GLU A 20 1.26 1.40 -0.50
N ARG A 21 2.24 0.49 -0.49
CA ARG A 21 3.62 0.81 -0.09
C ARG A 21 4.31 1.74 -1.08
N HIS A 22 4.13 1.48 -2.37
CA HIS A 22 4.67 2.31 -3.44
C HIS A 22 4.00 3.69 -3.46
N ASP A 23 2.69 3.75 -3.28
CA ASP A 23 1.95 5.01 -3.20
C ASP A 23 2.34 5.81 -1.97
N PHE A 24 2.60 5.15 -0.84
CA PHE A 24 3.13 5.80 0.36
C PHE A 24 4.56 6.33 0.15
N HIS A 25 5.39 5.61 -0.61
CA HIS A 25 6.69 6.12 -1.05
C HIS A 25 6.54 7.40 -1.89
N HIS A 26 5.62 7.45 -2.85
CA HIS A 26 5.35 8.68 -3.61
C HIS A 26 4.66 9.77 -2.78
N LEU A 27 4.07 9.44 -1.64
CA LEU A 27 3.47 10.43 -0.74
C LEU A 27 4.50 11.10 0.17
N LYS A 28 5.50 10.34 0.66
CA LYS A 28 6.48 10.81 1.65
C LYS A 28 7.90 10.97 1.11
N PHE A 29 8.27 10.24 0.06
CA PHE A 29 9.58 10.22 -0.63
C PHE A 29 10.80 9.78 0.21
N HIS A 30 10.75 9.87 1.53
CA HIS A 30 11.85 9.55 2.44
C HIS A 30 11.71 8.20 3.17
N GLN A 31 10.84 7.31 2.68
CA GLN A 31 10.50 6.02 3.31
C GLN A 31 10.05 4.96 2.28
N SER A 32 10.00 3.69 2.70
CA SER A 32 9.51 2.56 1.89
C SER A 32 10.16 2.44 0.51
N TYR A 33 11.48 2.35 0.49
CA TYR A 33 12.29 2.35 -0.74
C TYR A 33 12.23 1.01 -1.50
N GLY A 34 12.02 -0.09 -0.79
CA GLY A 34 11.99 -1.44 -1.35
C GLY A 34 10.58 -1.90 -1.70
N ALA A 35 10.42 -2.44 -2.91
CA ALA A 35 9.15 -3.01 -3.38
C ALA A 35 8.65 -4.19 -2.51
N LEU A 36 9.56 -4.99 -1.95
CA LEU A 36 9.24 -6.14 -1.09
C LEU A 36 9.26 -5.81 0.41
N GLY A 37 9.74 -4.63 0.81
CA GLY A 37 9.81 -4.18 2.21
C GLY A 37 10.85 -4.88 3.10
N PHE A 38 11.54 -5.95 2.66
CA PHE A 38 12.55 -6.64 3.48
C PHE A 38 13.68 -5.72 3.95
N LEU A 39 14.27 -4.96 3.02
CA LEU A 39 15.32 -4.01 3.36
C LEU A 39 14.77 -2.84 4.17
N ASP A 40 13.53 -2.41 3.93
CA ASP A 40 12.92 -1.35 4.74
C ASP A 40 12.65 -1.78 6.18
N TYR A 41 12.34 -3.06 6.38
CA TYR A 41 12.23 -3.63 7.71
C TYR A 41 13.58 -3.62 8.43
N LEU A 42 14.63 -4.10 7.75
CA LEU A 42 15.98 -4.18 8.31
C LEU A 42 16.55 -2.78 8.65
N HIS A 43 16.29 -1.79 7.79
CA HIS A 43 16.80 -0.43 7.94
C HIS A 43 15.83 0.51 8.68
N GLY A 44 14.64 0.03 9.06
CA GLY A 44 13.63 0.82 9.79
C GLY A 44 12.90 1.89 8.97
N THR A 45 13.06 1.92 7.65
CA THR A 45 12.49 2.94 6.75
C THR A 45 11.00 2.73 6.44
N GLU A 46 10.36 1.70 7.03
CA GLU A 46 8.90 1.48 6.95
C GLU A 46 8.15 1.84 8.25
N ALA A 47 8.80 2.47 9.23
CA ALA A 47 8.20 2.73 10.54
C ALA A 47 6.96 3.64 10.50
N GLU A 48 6.95 4.71 9.68
CA GLU A 48 5.75 5.55 9.55
C GLU A 48 4.73 4.92 8.62
N PHE A 49 5.16 4.13 7.62
CA PHE A 49 4.24 3.36 6.79
C PHE A 49 3.36 2.48 7.66
N LYS A 50 3.94 1.72 8.60
CA LYS A 50 3.19 0.86 9.55
C LYS A 50 2.19 1.61 10.43
N LYS A 51 2.40 2.90 10.68
CA LYS A 51 1.49 3.78 11.45
C LYS A 51 0.42 4.45 10.58
N SER A 52 0.56 4.37 9.25
CA SER A 52 -0.32 5.03 8.29
C SER A 52 -1.58 4.21 8.01
N GLU A 53 -2.60 4.88 7.48
CA GLU A 53 -3.81 4.22 6.98
C GLU A 53 -3.53 3.34 5.75
N SER A 54 -2.53 3.69 4.93
CA SER A 54 -2.09 2.86 3.79
C SER A 54 -1.61 1.49 4.23
N TYR A 55 -1.03 1.34 5.42
CA TYR A 55 -0.64 0.02 5.93
C TYR A 55 -1.84 -0.87 6.24
N ARG A 56 -2.95 -0.29 6.72
CA ARG A 56 -4.21 -1.05 6.91
C ARG A 56 -4.75 -1.59 5.59
N ARG A 57 -4.48 -0.90 4.48
CA ARG A 57 -4.88 -1.28 3.12
C ARG A 57 -3.87 -2.20 2.44
N ASN A 58 -2.65 -2.35 2.97
CA ASN A 58 -1.55 -3.10 2.36
C ASN A 58 -1.72 -4.63 2.49
N CYS A 59 -2.77 -5.16 1.88
CA CYS A 59 -3.09 -6.58 1.85
C CYS A 59 -3.56 -7.03 0.45
N TRP A 60 -3.54 -8.33 0.19
CA TRP A 60 -4.24 -8.88 -0.97
C TRP A 60 -5.74 -8.86 -0.74
N SER A 61 -6.50 -8.56 -1.79
CA SER A 61 -7.95 -8.61 -1.78
C SER A 61 -8.45 -9.65 -2.79
N PHE A 62 -9.48 -10.39 -2.40
CA PHE A 62 -10.28 -11.24 -3.28
C PHE A 62 -11.65 -10.61 -3.59
N SER A 63 -11.87 -9.40 -3.08
CA SER A 63 -13.14 -8.69 -3.22
C SER A 63 -13.21 -7.93 -4.55
N LEU A 64 -14.41 -7.84 -5.11
CA LEU A 64 -14.74 -6.96 -6.23
C LEU A 64 -15.00 -5.51 -5.79
N VAL A 65 -14.83 -5.22 -4.51
CA VAL A 65 -14.94 -3.87 -3.94
C VAL A 65 -13.53 -3.26 -3.83
N PRO A 66 -13.34 -1.99 -4.22
CA PRO A 66 -12.08 -1.29 -4.02
C PRO A 66 -11.62 -1.30 -2.56
N VAL A 67 -10.31 -1.41 -2.33
CA VAL A 67 -9.76 -1.56 -0.97
C VAL A 67 -9.97 -0.31 -0.11
N LYS A 68 -10.07 0.87 -0.73
CA LYS A 68 -10.38 2.13 -0.04
C LYS A 68 -11.78 2.15 0.56
N ASP A 69 -12.74 1.46 -0.06
CA ASP A 69 -14.11 1.38 0.42
C ASP A 69 -14.23 0.32 1.54
N LEU A 70 -13.41 -0.74 1.48
CA LEU A 70 -13.32 -1.75 2.54
C LEU A 70 -12.66 -1.20 3.81
N TYR A 71 -11.67 -0.32 3.65
CA TYR A 71 -10.97 0.36 4.75
C TYR A 71 -11.06 1.87 4.57
N PRO A 72 -12.22 2.47 4.89
CA PRO A 72 -12.42 3.91 4.75
C PRO A 72 -11.45 4.68 5.63
N SER A 73 -11.07 5.86 5.15
CA SER A 73 -10.25 6.80 5.93
C SER A 73 -11.05 7.29 7.13
N ASP A 74 -10.38 7.51 8.27
CA ASP A 74 -11.08 8.05 9.43
C ASP A 74 -11.58 9.47 9.12
N PRO A 75 -12.85 9.80 9.38
CA PRO A 75 -13.45 11.08 9.00
C PRO A 75 -12.90 12.30 9.78
N LYS A 76 -11.91 12.10 10.66
CA LYS A 76 -11.39 13.08 11.60
C LYS A 76 -10.00 13.62 11.26
N LYS A 77 -9.50 13.38 10.04
CA LYS A 77 -8.15 13.76 9.62
C LYS A 77 -8.16 14.78 8.50
#